data_AF-A0A397IA69-F1
#
_entry.id   AF-A0A397IA69-F1
#
_cell.length_a   1.000
_cell.length_b   1.000
_cell.length_c   1.000
_cell.angle_alpha   90.00
_cell.angle_beta   90.00
_cell.angle_gamma   90.00
#
_symmetry.space_group_name_H-M   'P 1'
#
loop_
_entity.id
_entity.type
_entity.pdbx_description
1 polymer ?
#
loop_
_entity_poly.entity_id
_entity_poly.type
_entity_poly.pdbx_seq_one_letter_code
_entity_poly.pdbx_strand_id
1 'polypeptide(L)'
;MAKSLRSKSKRRFRAIKRQSVFAPVENARLDRLVAKGAEDINTQIIRQQLQKEETEETKETSAGMEVDIPKISTSGPRNSRHYKRKLKQKGIIVRGKKVIRKNGRDGGLIHYRR
;
A
#
# COMPACT_ATOMS: atom_id res chain seq x y z
N MET A 1 11.61 48.83 -26.44
CA MET A 1 11.18 48.21 -25.16
C MET A 1 11.20 46.69 -25.27
N ALA A 2 11.86 45.99 -24.36
CA ALA A 2 11.79 44.53 -24.29
C ALA A 2 10.40 44.05 -23.83
N LYS A 3 10.00 42.84 -24.21
CA LYS A 3 8.72 42.24 -23.77
C LYS A 3 8.88 41.66 -22.37
N SER A 4 7.93 41.95 -21.48
CA SER A 4 7.87 41.37 -20.14
C SER A 4 7.72 39.84 -20.17
N LEU A 5 8.18 39.16 -19.12
CA LEU A 5 8.06 37.72 -18.92
C LEU A 5 6.59 37.23 -18.96
N ARG A 6 5.65 38.06 -18.47
CA ARG A 6 4.21 37.78 -18.47
C ARG A 6 3.49 38.21 -19.76
N SER A 7 4.21 38.72 -20.77
CA SER A 7 3.61 39.10 -22.04
C SER A 7 2.95 37.89 -22.72
N LYS A 8 1.80 38.12 -23.36
CA LYS A 8 0.99 37.04 -23.96
C LYS A 8 1.73 36.34 -25.10
N SER A 9 2.44 37.09 -25.94
CA SER A 9 3.24 36.53 -27.04
C SER A 9 4.35 35.59 -26.54
N LYS A 10 5.15 36.00 -25.54
CA LYS A 10 6.19 35.14 -24.97
C LYS A 10 5.60 33.90 -24.28
N ARG A 11 4.46 34.02 -23.60
CA ARG A 11 3.78 32.86 -22.98
C ARG A 11 3.28 31.86 -24.01
N ARG A 12 2.62 32.33 -25.08
CA ARG A 12 2.15 31.47 -26.18
C ARG A 12 3.30 30.71 -26.82
N PHE A 13 4.41 31.39 -27.12
CA PHE A 13 5.60 30.75 -27.69
C PHE A 13 6.21 29.70 -26.75
N ARG A 14 6.24 29.97 -25.44
CA ARG A 14 6.68 28.97 -24.44
C ARG A 14 5.74 27.75 -24.40
N ALA A 15 4.42 27.96 -24.49
CA ALA A 15 3.46 26.86 -24.52
C ALA A 15 3.67 25.96 -25.75
N ILE A 16 3.86 26.56 -26.93
CA ILE A 16 4.16 25.82 -28.16
C ILE A 16 5.44 24.98 -27.98
N LYS A 17 6.53 25.58 -27.49
CA LYS A 17 7.79 24.86 -27.28
C LYS A 17 7.68 23.73 -26.25
N ARG A 18 6.88 23.90 -25.19
CA ARG A 18 6.61 22.83 -24.23
C ARG A 18 5.98 21.62 -24.91
N GLN A 19 5.01 21.85 -25.78
CA GLN A 19 4.31 20.77 -26.48
C GLN A 19 5.16 20.13 -27.58
N SER A 20 5.81 20.94 -28.43
CA SER A 20 6.48 20.42 -29.62
C SER A 20 7.90 19.95 -29.39
N VAL A 21 8.62 20.54 -28.44
CA VAL A 21 10.06 20.27 -28.24
C VAL A 21 10.32 19.51 -26.94
N PHE A 22 9.75 19.97 -25.82
CA PHE A 22 10.12 19.43 -24.50
C PHE A 22 9.31 18.20 -24.10
N ALA A 23 7.99 18.22 -24.31
CA ALA A 23 7.11 17.10 -23.98
C ALA A 23 7.52 15.74 -24.60
N PRO A 24 7.87 15.62 -25.89
CA PRO A 24 8.26 14.32 -26.45
C PRO A 24 9.54 13.76 -25.79
N VAL A 25 10.49 14.62 -25.44
CA VAL A 25 11.73 14.22 -24.76
C VAL A 25 11.46 13.76 -23.34
N GLU A 26 10.60 14.47 -22.62
CA GLU A 26 10.17 14.12 -21.27
C GLU A 26 9.42 12.78 -21.27
N ASN A 27 8.47 12.59 -22.19
CA ASN A 27 7.71 11.36 -22.34
C ASN A 27 8.63 10.17 -22.62
N ALA A 28 9.55 10.28 -23.59
CA ALA A 28 10.50 9.22 -23.90
C ALA A 28 11.44 8.87 -22.72
N ARG A 29 11.66 9.79 -21.78
CA ARG A 29 12.40 9.51 -20.55
C ARG A 29 11.52 8.77 -19.54
N LEU A 30 10.26 9.14 -19.41
CA LEU A 30 9.30 8.43 -18.55
C LEU A 30 9.12 6.99 -19.02
N ASP A 31 8.96 6.76 -20.32
CA ASP A 31 8.81 5.41 -20.89
C ASP A 31 10.01 4.51 -20.56
N ARG A 32 11.23 5.06 -20.66
CA ARG A 32 12.46 4.34 -20.27
C ARG A 32 12.50 3.98 -18.79
N LEU A 33 12.06 4.89 -17.91
CA LEU A 33 12.02 4.63 -16.48
C LEU A 33 10.97 3.59 -16.12
N VAL A 34 9.81 3.63 -16.79
CA VAL A 34 8.75 2.62 -16.61
C VAL A 34 9.23 1.25 -17.06
N ALA A 35 9.87 1.16 -18.23
CA ALA A 35 10.45 -0.09 -18.74
C ALA A 35 11.47 -0.68 -17.75
N LYS A 36 12.42 0.14 -17.30
CA LYS A 36 13.41 -0.28 -16.30
C LYS A 36 12.76 -0.74 -14.99
N GLY A 37 11.75 -0.01 -14.50
CA GLY A 37 11.02 -0.40 -13.29
C GLY A 37 10.30 -1.74 -13.45
N ALA A 38 9.75 -2.03 -14.62
CA ALA A 38 9.12 -3.31 -14.91
C ALA A 38 10.14 -4.46 -14.93
N GLU A 39 11.33 -4.25 -15.53
CA GLU A 39 12.44 -5.21 -15.50
C GLU A 39 12.92 -5.49 -14.08
N ASP A 40 13.10 -4.45 -13.27
CA ASP A 40 13.50 -4.58 -11.86
C ASP A 40 12.47 -5.37 -11.04
N ILE A 41 11.17 -5.18 -11.29
CA ILE A 41 10.11 -5.96 -10.63
C ILE A 41 10.15 -7.42 -11.08
N ASN A 42 10.27 -7.68 -12.38
CA ASN A 42 10.31 -9.04 -12.92
C ASN A 42 11.51 -9.82 -12.38
N THR A 43 12.69 -9.19 -12.35
CA THR A 43 13.89 -9.82 -11.77
C THR A 43 13.75 -10.09 -10.28
N GLN A 44 13.09 -9.22 -9.52
CA GLN A 44 12.79 -9.46 -8.11
C GLN A 44 11.84 -10.64 -7.93
N ILE A 45 10.79 -10.75 -8.76
CA ILE A 45 9.85 -11.88 -8.72
C ILE A 45 10.58 -13.19 -9.00
N ILE A 46 11.41 -13.24 -10.04
CA ILE A 46 12.20 -14.42 -10.41
C ILE A 46 13.15 -14.80 -9.26
N ARG A 47 13.88 -13.84 -8.69
CA ARG A 47 14.76 -14.08 -7.53
C ARG A 47 13.99 -14.65 -6.33
N GLN A 48 12.80 -14.13 -6.04
CA GLN A 48 11.97 -14.64 -4.96
C GLN A 48 11.43 -16.05 -5.22
N GLN A 49 11.18 -16.41 -6.49
CA GLN A 49 10.79 -17.77 -6.86
C GLN A 49 11.95 -18.75 -6.68
N LEU A 50 13.13 -18.42 -7.20
CA LEU A 50 14.34 -19.24 -7.04
C LEU A 50 14.70 -19.45 -5.56
N GLN A 51 14.65 -18.39 -4.74
CA GLN A 51 14.91 -18.52 -3.31
C GLN A 51 13.88 -19.39 -2.59
N LYS A 52 12.61 -19.39 -3.03
CA LYS A 52 11.60 -20.27 -2.44
C LYS A 52 11.89 -21.72 -2.77
N GLU A 53 12.18 -22.03 -4.03
CA GLU A 53 12.54 -23.38 -4.49
C GLU A 53 13.78 -23.90 -3.74
N GLU A 54 14.84 -23.10 -3.60
CA GLU A 54 16.04 -23.47 -2.82
C GLU A 54 15.74 -23.70 -1.32
N THR A 55 14.84 -22.91 -0.73
CA THR A 55 14.42 -23.10 0.67
C THR A 55 13.48 -24.29 0.88
N GLU A 56 12.75 -24.71 -0.14
CA GLU A 56 11.90 -25.91 -0.07
C GLU A 56 12.76 -27.17 -0.18
N GLU A 57 13.74 -27.21 -1.10
CA GLU A 57 14.69 -28.33 -1.20
C GLU A 57 15.56 -28.53 0.05
N THR A 58 15.94 -27.44 0.74
CA THR A 58 16.72 -27.51 1.99
C THR A 58 15.86 -27.77 3.24
N LYS A 59 14.57 -27.41 3.24
CA LYS A 59 13.65 -27.73 4.35
C LYS A 59 13.17 -29.17 4.33
N GLU A 60 13.08 -29.79 3.15
CA GLU A 60 12.75 -31.21 3.01
C GLU A 60 13.81 -32.13 3.65
N THR A 61 15.03 -31.63 3.90
CA THR A 61 16.10 -32.41 4.54
C THR A 61 16.36 -32.09 6.03
N SER A 62 15.75 -31.06 6.65
CA SER A 62 16.12 -30.71 8.04
C SER A 62 15.07 -30.12 9.00
N ALA A 63 13.76 -30.18 8.74
CA ALA A 63 12.77 -29.50 9.61
C ALA A 63 11.87 -30.46 10.43
N GLY A 64 12.42 -30.97 11.53
CA GLY A 64 11.63 -31.39 12.69
C GLY A 64 11.28 -30.19 13.58
N MET A 65 9.98 -29.97 13.81
CA MET A 65 9.30 -29.18 14.87
C MET A 65 9.82 -27.77 15.24
N GLU A 66 9.05 -26.72 14.94
CA GLU A 66 9.25 -25.35 15.47
C GLU A 66 8.01 -24.85 16.24
N VAL A 67 8.22 -24.17 17.38
CA VAL A 67 7.23 -23.79 18.41
C VAL A 67 6.81 -22.32 18.28
N ASP A 68 5.50 -22.06 18.45
CA ASP A 68 4.83 -20.76 18.23
C ASP A 68 5.13 -19.67 19.29
N ILE A 69 5.67 -18.52 18.85
CA ILE A 69 5.73 -17.27 19.63
C ILE A 69 4.48 -16.41 19.32
N PRO A 70 3.78 -15.85 20.32
CA PRO A 70 2.49 -15.18 20.11
C PRO A 70 2.60 -13.87 19.33
N LYS A 71 1.85 -13.80 18.22
CA LYS A 71 1.81 -12.67 17.28
C LYS A 71 0.94 -11.51 17.81
N ILE A 72 1.55 -10.36 18.08
CA ILE A 72 0.86 -9.12 18.45
C ILE A 72 0.25 -8.48 17.19
N SER A 73 -1.06 -8.22 17.18
CA SER A 73 -1.80 -7.69 16.01
C SER A 73 -2.04 -6.18 16.14
N THR A 74 -1.43 -5.37 15.26
CA THR A 74 -1.72 -3.92 15.12
C THR A 74 -2.95 -3.64 14.26
N SER A 75 -3.45 -4.62 13.50
CA SER A 75 -4.62 -4.43 12.64
C SER A 75 -5.90 -4.38 13.48
N GLY A 76 -6.71 -3.35 13.25
CA GLY A 76 -7.99 -3.13 13.92
C GLY A 76 -9.00 -4.29 13.72
N PRO A 77 -10.14 -4.25 14.43
CA PRO A 77 -11.08 -5.36 14.49
C PRO A 77 -11.57 -5.77 13.10
N ARG A 78 -11.28 -7.02 12.74
CA ARG A 78 -11.67 -7.59 11.45
C ARG A 78 -13.16 -7.88 11.43
N ASN A 79 -13.82 -7.54 10.34
CA ASN A 79 -15.24 -7.81 10.17
C ASN A 79 -15.52 -9.27 9.74
N SER A 80 -14.82 -10.26 10.30
CA SER A 80 -15.01 -11.68 9.97
C SER A 80 -15.90 -12.40 11.00
N ARG A 81 -16.68 -13.40 10.55
CA ARG A 81 -17.59 -14.18 11.42
C ARG A 81 -16.83 -14.93 12.53
N HIS A 82 -15.67 -15.50 12.21
CA HIS A 82 -14.83 -16.19 13.18
C HIS A 82 -14.34 -15.26 14.29
N TYR A 83 -13.92 -14.04 13.94
CA TYR A 83 -13.52 -13.03 14.92
C TYR A 83 -14.71 -12.59 15.81
N LYS A 84 -15.89 -12.38 15.21
CA LYS A 84 -17.12 -12.05 15.98
C LYS A 84 -17.52 -13.17 16.94
N ARG A 85 -17.39 -14.45 16.54
CA ARG A 85 -17.68 -15.61 17.42
C ARG A 85 -16.71 -15.66 18.61
N LYS A 86 -15.40 -15.49 18.36
CA LYS A 86 -14.39 -15.42 19.43
C LYS A 86 -14.66 -14.26 20.41
N LEU A 87 -15.12 -13.11 19.92
CA LEU A 87 -15.50 -11.98 20.78
C LEU A 87 -16.76 -12.27 21.61
N LYS A 88 -17.79 -12.90 21.02
CA LYS A 88 -19.02 -13.29 21.74
C LYS A 88 -18.75 -14.32 22.84
N GLN A 89 -17.90 -15.30 22.59
CA GLN A 89 -17.45 -16.29 23.58
C GLN A 89 -16.68 -15.62 24.74
N LYS A 90 -15.94 -14.55 24.45
CA LYS A 90 -15.29 -13.69 25.46
C LYS A 90 -16.23 -12.64 26.08
N GLY A 91 -17.53 -12.66 25.77
CA GLY A 91 -18.54 -11.76 26.33
C GLY A 91 -18.53 -10.32 25.80
N ILE A 92 -17.76 -10.03 24.75
CA ILE A 92 -17.62 -8.68 24.18
C ILE A 92 -18.60 -8.52 23.01
N ILE A 93 -19.47 -7.51 23.09
CA ILE A 93 -20.49 -7.23 22.07
C ILE A 93 -20.06 -6.01 21.26
N VAL A 94 -19.92 -6.20 19.95
CA VAL A 94 -19.58 -5.12 19.02
C VAL A 94 -20.86 -4.68 18.31
N ARG A 95 -21.36 -3.48 18.61
CA ARG A 95 -22.52 -2.87 17.95
C ARG A 95 -22.03 -1.65 17.16
N GLY A 96 -21.98 -1.76 15.83
CA GLY A 96 -21.48 -0.69 14.96
C GLY A 96 -19.98 -0.41 15.11
N LYS A 97 -19.54 0.83 14.85
CA LYS A 97 -18.13 1.28 15.00
C LYS A 97 -17.67 1.48 16.46
N LYS A 98 -18.44 1.02 17.45
CA LYS A 98 -18.11 1.10 18.87
C LYS A 98 -18.12 -0.27 19.53
N VAL A 99 -17.17 -0.46 20.44
CA VAL A 99 -17.09 -1.61 21.34
C VAL A 99 -17.59 -1.15 22.71
N ILE A 100 -18.62 -1.80 23.25
CA ILE A 100 -19.18 -1.50 24.57
C ILE A 100 -19.09 -2.77 25.43
N ARG A 101 -18.62 -2.63 26.68
CA ARG A 101 -18.56 -3.74 27.65
C ARG A 101 -19.88 -3.83 28.43
N LYS A 102 -20.30 -5.06 28.77
CA LYS A 102 -21.62 -5.36 29.35
C LYS A 102 -21.93 -4.77 30.73
N ASN A 103 -20.93 -4.26 31.47
CA ASN A 103 -21.12 -3.69 32.82
C ASN A 103 -20.86 -2.18 32.78
N GLY A 104 -21.89 -1.42 32.39
CA GLY A 104 -21.81 -0.10 31.76
C GLY A 104 -21.27 1.07 32.59
N ARG A 105 -20.45 1.89 31.92
CA ARG A 105 -20.47 3.37 31.94
C ARG A 105 -19.72 3.86 30.69
N ASP A 106 -20.39 4.66 29.89
CA ASP A 106 -20.23 4.72 28.43
C ASP A 106 -18.96 5.39 27.91
N GLY A 107 -18.31 4.75 26.93
CA GLY A 107 -17.19 5.33 26.18
C GLY A 107 -17.66 6.34 25.13
N GLY A 108 -17.08 7.54 25.17
CA GLY A 108 -17.37 8.69 24.32
C GLY A 108 -17.34 8.43 22.80
N LEU A 109 -18.18 9.17 22.08
CA LEU A 109 -18.50 9.03 20.65
C LEU A 109 -17.45 9.69 19.75
N ILE A 110 -16.63 8.88 19.07
CA ILE A 110 -15.70 9.39 18.04
C ILE A 110 -16.50 9.58 16.73
N HIS A 111 -16.89 10.82 16.46
CA HIS A 111 -17.54 11.23 15.22
C HIS A 111 -16.52 11.28 14.07
N TYR A 112 -16.77 10.55 12.99
CA TYR A 112 -16.10 10.77 11.71
C TYR A 112 -16.99 11.69 10.86
N ARG A 113 -16.62 12.98 10.74
CA ARG A 113 -17.17 13.89 9.72
C ARG A 113 -16.54 13.56 8.37
N ARG A 114 -17.38 13.53 7.33
CA ARG A 114 -16.95 13.59 5.92
C ARG A 114 -16.52 15.01 5.58
#